data_AF-A0A840Q9T9-F1
#
_entry.id   AF-A0A840Q9T9-F1
#
_cell.length_a   1.000
_cell.length_b   1.000
_cell.length_c   1.000
_cell.angle_alpha   90.00
_cell.angle_beta   90.00
_cell.angle_gamma   90.00
#
_symmetry.space_group_name_H-M   'P 1'
#
loop_
_entity.id
_entity.type
_entity.pdbx_description
1 polymer ?
#
loop_
_entity_poly.entity_id
_entity_poly.type
_entity_poly.pdbx_seq_one_letter_code
_entity_poly.pdbx_strand_id
1 'polypeptide(L)'
;MLTQQRNAPTRAHRTLPEGATATAAIVYGRTSTDPRVIIADGRNVQLRVERGQLSIQDGIGQHRRIRTLPRIERDVRRIIVLADNGYVSWDAARWCADVGITVVQVDRSGRQITATAEPRPGTDDVRLRRAQAFASDDGPHAAIGLDIAKYILARKLDGQAAIATEYLNNPDASDIIRQHAAEVAASEDIGTARVREGAAGAAYWQAWSGRVIVPFEPRELRTVPAHWTTFVARRSCIDTAKTNGHHAADPINALLNYSYWLAETECRLACLAVGLDPAMGFHHADKPNRDSLALDLLEILRPDIDRFVLDLLCTNGPMRYLSPKLFVEESDGHCRLVPPLTHLIAEQCLDWTRSIAPHAAHIARMLAASAKGDVRPAKSRKQSQPGTRRKYTPARPLRLSGTVTVERIIPDHLWADIAPLLPPEPQKRGVGRPRADNRAVLAGIVCVEQLGCTYSRIPPTLGASASTCRIRLDAWQEADIWPAIERVLHDSDHIRQLRAEADATPALNGRVGD
;
A
#
# COMPACT_ATOMS: atom_id res chain seq x y z
N MET A 1 -22.23 32.80 22.94
CA MET A 1 -21.03 33.03 22.10
C MET A 1 -19.84 32.38 22.79
N LEU A 2 -19.44 31.20 22.35
CA LEU A 2 -18.11 30.58 22.58
C LEU A 2 -18.11 29.27 21.78
N THR A 3 -17.72 29.41 20.52
CA THR A 3 -17.60 28.36 19.51
C THR A 3 -16.37 27.50 19.84
N GLN A 4 -16.57 26.30 20.36
CA GLN A 4 -15.52 25.27 20.37
C GLN A 4 -15.48 24.59 19.00
N GLN A 5 -14.51 24.98 18.17
CA GLN A 5 -14.13 24.24 16.97
C GLN A 5 -13.60 22.86 17.39
N ARG A 6 -14.39 21.81 17.14
CA ARG A 6 -13.91 20.43 17.18
C ARG A 6 -13.09 20.19 15.91
N ASN A 7 -11.78 20.05 16.07
CA ASN A 7 -10.88 19.56 15.03
C ASN A 7 -11.23 18.11 14.69
N ALA A 8 -11.94 17.89 13.59
CA ALA A 8 -12.05 16.58 12.95
C ALA A 8 -10.67 16.23 12.33
N PRO A 9 -10.16 15.00 12.49
CA PRO A 9 -8.94 14.59 11.83
C PRO A 9 -9.21 14.38 10.34
N THR A 10 -8.84 15.36 9.51
CA THR A 10 -8.79 15.20 8.06
C THR A 10 -7.71 14.17 7.71
N ARG A 11 -8.11 12.90 7.49
CA ARG A 11 -7.23 11.87 6.92
C ARG A 11 -7.06 12.21 5.44
N ALA A 12 -5.88 12.69 5.06
CA ALA A 12 -5.50 12.88 3.68
C ALA A 12 -5.40 11.52 2.98
N HIS A 13 -6.45 11.10 2.28
CA HIS A 13 -6.32 10.13 1.21
C HIS A 13 -5.34 10.70 0.18
N ARG A 14 -4.31 9.94 -0.17
CA ARG A 14 -3.29 10.39 -1.14
C ARG A 14 -3.98 10.61 -2.50
N THR A 15 -4.10 11.86 -2.89
CA THR A 15 -4.53 12.23 -4.24
C THR A 15 -3.48 11.74 -5.25
N LEU A 16 -3.94 11.09 -6.31
CA LEU A 16 -3.09 10.79 -7.48
C LEU A 16 -2.70 12.13 -8.15
N PRO A 17 -1.49 12.25 -8.72
CA PRO A 17 -1.06 13.50 -9.36
C PRO A 17 -1.98 13.88 -10.53
N GLU A 18 -2.33 15.18 -10.60
CA GLU A 18 -3.19 15.77 -11.63
C GLU A 18 -2.54 15.71 -13.03
N GLY A 19 -3.30 15.25 -14.03
CA GLY A 19 -2.90 15.21 -15.44
C GLY A 19 -3.57 14.09 -16.24
N ALA A 20 -4.78 14.34 -16.76
CA ALA A 20 -5.53 13.45 -17.64
C ALA A 20 -4.88 13.40 -19.04
N THR A 21 -4.36 12.26 -19.52
CA THR A 21 -5.08 11.34 -20.44
C THR A 21 -4.26 10.06 -20.69
N ALA A 22 -3.64 9.49 -19.65
CA ALA A 22 -2.88 8.23 -19.72
C ALA A 22 -3.05 7.35 -18.46
N THR A 23 -4.22 7.43 -17.84
CA THR A 23 -4.40 7.11 -16.41
C THR A 23 -4.56 5.62 -16.08
N ALA A 24 -4.80 4.74 -17.06
CA ALA A 24 -4.86 3.28 -16.81
C ALA A 24 -3.52 2.56 -17.04
N ALA A 25 -2.83 2.88 -18.14
CA ALA A 25 -1.54 2.28 -18.49
C ALA A 25 -0.41 2.69 -17.51
N ILE A 26 -0.46 3.92 -16.98
CA ILE A 26 0.51 4.39 -15.98
C ILE A 26 0.35 3.67 -14.64
N VAL A 27 -0.88 3.38 -14.19
CA VAL A 27 -1.13 2.60 -12.96
C VAL A 27 -0.71 1.15 -13.14
N TYR A 28 -0.91 0.62 -14.35
CA TYR A 28 -0.62 -0.77 -14.68
C TYR A 28 0.88 -1.05 -14.85
N GLY A 29 1.65 -0.13 -15.46
CA GLY A 29 3.10 -0.27 -15.70
C GLY A 29 4.03 0.22 -14.59
N ARG A 30 3.50 0.91 -13.56
CA ARG A 30 4.32 1.47 -12.47
C ARG A 30 4.57 0.48 -11.34
N THR A 31 5.62 0.74 -10.57
CA THR A 31 5.73 0.23 -9.20
C THR A 31 4.59 0.83 -8.36
N SER A 32 4.07 0.06 -7.39
CA SER A 32 3.03 0.52 -6.44
C SER A 32 3.28 1.94 -5.94
N THR A 33 2.23 2.73 -5.76
CA THR A 33 2.36 4.10 -5.20
C THR A 33 2.84 4.09 -3.75
N ASP A 34 2.56 3.02 -3.02
CA ASP A 34 3.20 2.75 -1.73
C ASP A 34 4.41 1.84 -1.97
N PRO A 35 5.66 2.33 -1.80
CA PRO A 35 6.86 1.52 -2.01
C PRO A 35 6.96 0.36 -1.02
N ARG A 36 6.13 0.33 0.04
CA ARG A 36 6.07 -0.76 1.00
C ARG A 36 5.22 -1.95 0.50
N VAL A 37 4.48 -1.77 -0.58
CA VAL A 37 3.63 -2.79 -1.20
C VAL A 37 4.21 -3.13 -2.57
N ILE A 38 4.32 -4.42 -2.89
CA ILE A 38 4.61 -4.88 -4.24
C ILE A 38 3.43 -5.70 -4.72
N ILE A 39 2.96 -5.41 -5.93
CA ILE A 39 1.92 -6.18 -6.58
C ILE A 39 2.58 -6.97 -7.71
N ALA A 40 2.29 -8.28 -7.74
CA ALA A 40 2.68 -9.17 -8.81
C ALA A 40 1.44 -9.75 -9.47
N ASP A 41 1.38 -9.71 -10.80
CA ASP A 41 0.19 -10.06 -11.58
C ASP A 41 0.55 -10.87 -12.84
N GLY A 42 -0.47 -11.30 -13.59
CA GLY A 42 -0.30 -12.10 -14.80
C GLY A 42 -0.21 -13.60 -14.54
N ARG A 43 -0.16 -14.39 -15.62
CA ARG A 43 -0.10 -15.87 -15.50
C ARG A 43 1.31 -16.35 -15.23
N ASN A 44 1.51 -17.23 -14.25
CA ASN A 44 2.79 -17.80 -13.85
C ASN A 44 3.70 -16.78 -13.16
N VAL A 45 3.18 -16.09 -12.14
CA VAL A 45 3.97 -15.23 -11.24
C VAL A 45 5.03 -16.06 -10.52
N GLN A 46 6.23 -15.51 -10.35
CA GLN A 46 7.35 -16.24 -9.75
C GLN A 46 7.99 -15.44 -8.63
N LEU A 47 8.09 -16.05 -7.44
CA LEU A 47 8.89 -15.55 -6.33
C LEU A 47 9.98 -16.57 -6.04
N ARG A 48 11.25 -16.16 -6.21
CA ARG A 48 12.42 -17.03 -6.00
C ARG A 48 13.59 -16.24 -5.42
N VAL A 49 14.57 -16.94 -4.85
CA VAL A 49 15.82 -16.32 -4.42
C VAL A 49 16.87 -16.51 -5.50
N GLU A 50 17.44 -15.41 -5.98
CA GLU A 50 18.52 -15.40 -6.97
C GLU A 50 19.71 -14.65 -6.37
N ARG A 51 20.87 -15.31 -6.29
CA ARG A 51 22.11 -14.70 -5.77
C ARG A 51 21.92 -14.01 -4.41
N GLY A 52 21.11 -14.63 -3.52
CA GLY A 52 20.82 -14.12 -2.17
C GLY A 52 19.77 -13.00 -2.10
N GLN A 53 19.20 -12.58 -3.23
CA GLN A 53 18.18 -11.54 -3.32
C GLN A 53 16.82 -12.16 -3.66
N LEU A 54 15.74 -11.55 -3.19
CA LEU A 54 14.38 -11.98 -3.56
C LEU A 54 14.05 -11.41 -4.95
N SER A 55 13.80 -12.29 -5.90
CA SER A 55 13.37 -11.97 -7.26
C SER A 55 11.86 -12.18 -7.39
N ILE A 56 11.14 -11.12 -7.76
CA ILE A 56 9.68 -11.09 -7.93
C ILE A 56 9.38 -10.78 -9.39
N GLN A 57 8.94 -11.79 -10.13
CA GLN A 57 8.66 -11.72 -11.55
C GLN A 57 7.16 -11.81 -11.81
N ASP A 58 6.64 -10.82 -12.54
CA ASP A 58 5.27 -10.88 -13.05
C ASP A 58 5.12 -12.00 -14.08
N GLY A 59 3.92 -12.53 -14.15
CA GLY A 59 3.52 -13.52 -15.13
C GLY A 59 3.30 -12.95 -16.53
N ILE A 60 2.83 -13.81 -17.43
CA ILE A 60 2.34 -13.43 -18.75
C ILE A 60 1.11 -12.54 -18.58
N GLY A 61 1.26 -11.27 -18.91
CA GLY A 61 0.22 -10.26 -18.88
C GLY A 61 0.51 -9.14 -19.86
N GLN A 62 -0.16 -8.02 -19.70
CA GLN A 62 0.08 -6.82 -20.49
C GLN A 62 1.47 -6.20 -20.15
N HIS A 63 2.00 -6.45 -18.95
CA HIS A 63 3.36 -6.11 -18.55
C HIS A 63 4.07 -7.29 -17.91
N ARG A 64 5.41 -7.29 -17.98
CA ARG A 64 6.29 -8.28 -17.36
C ARG A 64 7.42 -7.57 -16.64
N ARG A 65 7.26 -7.31 -15.34
CA ARG A 65 8.29 -6.68 -14.53
C ARG A 65 9.06 -7.74 -13.74
N ILE A 66 10.35 -7.49 -13.55
CA ILE A 66 11.18 -8.23 -12.60
C ILE A 66 11.66 -7.20 -11.58
N ARG A 67 11.38 -7.45 -10.30
CA ARG A 67 11.89 -6.63 -9.19
C ARG A 67 12.76 -7.52 -8.32
N THR A 68 13.91 -6.99 -7.94
CA THR A 68 14.85 -7.71 -7.09
C THR A 68 15.04 -6.92 -5.79
N LEU A 69 14.82 -7.58 -4.66
CA LEU A 69 14.98 -6.99 -3.34
C LEU A 69 16.23 -7.56 -2.66
N PRO A 70 17.22 -6.71 -2.32
CA PRO A 70 18.32 -7.14 -1.49
C PRO A 70 17.84 -7.39 -0.06
N ARG A 71 18.54 -8.25 0.71
CA ARG A 71 18.10 -8.62 2.07
C ARG A 71 18.18 -7.48 3.10
N ILE A 72 18.90 -6.40 2.75
CA ILE A 72 18.92 -5.16 3.52
C ILE A 72 17.69 -4.29 3.28
N GLU A 73 16.89 -4.59 2.24
CA GLU A 73 15.61 -3.93 2.02
C GLU A 73 14.67 -4.26 3.19
N ARG A 74 14.23 -3.20 3.89
CA ARG A 74 13.37 -3.30 5.06
C ARG A 74 12.12 -2.46 4.92
N ASP A 75 11.89 -1.78 3.80
CA ASP A 75 10.72 -0.94 3.59
C ASP A 75 9.53 -1.74 3.09
N VAL A 76 9.75 -2.72 2.22
CA VAL A 76 8.69 -3.63 1.75
C VAL A 76 8.10 -4.39 2.94
N ARG A 77 6.77 -4.35 3.05
CA ARG A 77 5.98 -5.03 4.08
C ARG A 77 5.01 -6.04 3.50
N ARG A 78 4.58 -5.83 2.27
CA ARG A 78 3.53 -6.62 1.64
C ARG A 78 3.88 -6.94 0.20
N ILE A 79 3.72 -8.21 -0.16
CA ILE A 79 3.66 -8.63 -1.55
C ILE A 79 2.25 -9.18 -1.77
N ILE A 80 1.51 -8.64 -2.73
CA ILE A 80 0.19 -9.12 -3.14
C ILE A 80 0.33 -9.77 -4.51
N VAL A 81 0.00 -11.06 -4.58
CA VAL A 81 -0.03 -11.84 -5.81
C VAL A 81 -1.47 -11.89 -6.31
N LEU A 82 -1.75 -11.12 -7.37
CA LEU A 82 -3.03 -11.05 -8.07
C LEU A 82 -3.07 -12.10 -9.20
N ALA A 83 -2.74 -13.35 -8.88
CA ALA A 83 -2.63 -14.44 -9.84
C ALA A 83 -3.13 -15.75 -9.23
N ASP A 84 -3.84 -16.52 -10.06
CA ASP A 84 -4.34 -17.86 -9.74
C ASP A 84 -3.29 -18.96 -9.95
N ASN A 85 -2.20 -18.66 -10.64
CA ASN A 85 -1.11 -19.59 -10.94
C ASN A 85 0.27 -18.91 -10.85
N GLY A 86 1.27 -19.73 -10.57
CA GLY A 86 2.64 -19.29 -10.31
C GLY A 86 3.36 -20.25 -9.39
N TYR A 87 4.54 -19.85 -8.94
CA TYR A 87 5.26 -20.58 -7.90
C TYR A 87 6.00 -19.64 -6.97
N VAL A 88 6.08 -20.05 -5.71
CA VAL A 88 6.91 -19.43 -4.67
C VAL A 88 7.90 -20.51 -4.23
N SER A 89 9.20 -20.27 -4.36
CA SER A 89 10.19 -21.21 -3.85
C SER A 89 10.20 -21.21 -2.32
N TRP A 90 10.56 -22.32 -1.69
CA TRP A 90 10.72 -22.39 -0.23
C TRP A 90 11.75 -21.37 0.28
N ASP A 91 12.82 -21.15 -0.47
CA ASP A 91 13.81 -20.11 -0.17
C ASP A 91 13.18 -18.71 -0.19
N ALA A 92 12.28 -18.42 -1.13
CA ALA A 92 11.59 -17.13 -1.18
C ALA A 92 10.62 -16.96 0.00
N ALA A 93 9.87 -18.00 0.35
CA ALA A 93 8.99 -17.98 1.51
C ALA A 93 9.77 -17.71 2.81
N ARG A 94 10.88 -18.44 3.03
CA ARG A 94 11.78 -18.23 4.17
C ARG A 94 12.40 -16.83 4.15
N TRP A 95 12.86 -16.38 2.98
CA TRP A 95 13.47 -15.05 2.83
C TRP A 95 12.48 -13.95 3.22
N CYS A 96 11.23 -14.04 2.76
CA CYS A 96 10.17 -13.10 3.14
C CYS A 96 9.89 -13.12 4.65
N ALA A 97 9.80 -14.32 5.25
CA ALA A 97 9.60 -14.47 6.70
C ALA A 97 10.74 -13.81 7.51
N ASP A 98 12.00 -14.07 7.16
CA ASP A 98 13.19 -13.52 7.83
C ASP A 98 13.26 -11.97 7.75
N VAL A 99 12.79 -11.40 6.64
CA VAL A 99 12.77 -9.94 6.43
C VAL A 99 11.55 -9.29 7.09
N GLY A 100 10.48 -10.06 7.31
CA GLY A 100 9.20 -9.60 7.83
C GLY A 100 8.26 -9.07 6.75
N ILE A 101 8.29 -9.67 5.56
CA ILE A 101 7.38 -9.40 4.44
C ILE A 101 6.27 -10.44 4.45
N THR A 102 5.03 -9.97 4.50
CA THR A 102 3.85 -10.83 4.32
C THR A 102 3.58 -10.97 2.82
N VAL A 103 3.47 -12.20 2.33
CA VAL A 103 3.01 -12.52 0.98
C VAL A 103 1.55 -12.93 1.07
N VAL A 104 0.69 -12.28 0.30
CA VAL A 104 -0.75 -12.61 0.19
C VAL A 104 -1.04 -12.96 -1.26
N GLN A 105 -1.60 -14.13 -1.48
CA GLN A 105 -2.18 -14.51 -2.78
C GLN A 105 -3.70 -14.38 -2.71
N VAL A 106 -4.27 -13.75 -3.72
CA VAL A 106 -5.71 -13.64 -3.88
C VAL A 106 -6.15 -14.20 -5.23
N ASP A 107 -7.39 -14.67 -5.28
CA ASP A 107 -8.03 -15.06 -6.53
C ASP A 107 -8.46 -13.84 -7.36
N ARG A 108 -9.11 -14.10 -8.50
CA ARG A 108 -9.56 -13.04 -9.42
C ARG A 108 -10.68 -12.16 -8.86
N SER A 109 -11.34 -12.61 -7.79
CA SER A 109 -12.39 -11.89 -7.08
C SER A 109 -11.85 -11.12 -5.86
N GLY A 110 -10.54 -11.23 -5.57
CA GLY A 110 -9.87 -10.58 -4.45
C GLY A 110 -9.91 -11.40 -3.16
N ARG A 111 -10.47 -12.61 -3.18
CA ARG A 111 -10.53 -13.49 -2.00
C ARG A 111 -9.17 -14.11 -1.73
N GLN A 112 -8.78 -14.15 -0.46
CA GLN A 112 -7.54 -14.78 -0.04
C GLN A 112 -7.50 -16.27 -0.41
N ILE A 113 -6.47 -16.67 -1.14
CA ILE A 113 -6.10 -18.09 -1.36
C ILE A 113 -5.14 -18.52 -0.25
N THR A 114 -4.09 -17.75 -0.04
CA THR A 114 -3.09 -18.01 1.00
C THR A 114 -2.42 -16.73 1.46
N ALA A 115 -1.93 -16.72 2.69
CA ALA A 115 -1.12 -15.63 3.23
C ALA A 115 -0.01 -16.20 4.11
N THR A 116 1.22 -15.73 3.92
CA THR A 116 2.35 -16.08 4.79
C THR A 116 2.29 -15.20 6.04
N ALA A 117 1.60 -15.69 7.06
CA ALA A 117 1.36 -14.96 8.29
C ALA A 117 1.62 -15.86 9.49
N GLU A 118 2.88 -15.94 9.89
CA GLU A 118 3.23 -16.59 11.15
C GLU A 118 2.98 -15.62 12.32
N PRO A 119 2.26 -16.06 13.37
CA PRO A 119 2.22 -15.34 14.63
C PRO A 119 3.66 -15.07 15.08
N ARG A 120 3.95 -13.83 15.44
CA ARG A 120 5.30 -13.49 15.88
C ARG A 120 5.63 -14.27 17.16
N PRO A 121 6.90 -14.69 17.34
CA PRO A 121 7.33 -15.28 18.60
C PRO A 121 6.92 -14.40 19.79
N GLY A 122 6.26 -15.00 20.78
CA GLY A 122 5.77 -14.31 21.99
C GLY A 122 4.45 -13.54 21.83
N THR A 123 3.80 -13.59 20.66
CA THR A 123 2.45 -13.01 20.48
C THR A 123 1.33 -14.03 20.64
N ASP A 124 1.64 -15.31 20.50
CA ASP A 124 0.71 -16.40 20.72
C ASP A 124 0.64 -16.78 22.22
N ASP A 125 -0.26 -16.12 22.96
CA ASP A 125 -0.56 -16.45 24.36
C ASP A 125 -1.87 -17.23 24.46
N VAL A 126 -1.79 -18.50 24.85
CA VAL A 126 -2.97 -19.37 25.02
C VAL A 126 -3.98 -18.83 26.03
N ARG A 127 -3.55 -18.04 27.02
CA ARG A 127 -4.45 -17.45 28.02
C ARG A 127 -5.36 -16.39 27.39
N LEU A 128 -4.84 -15.63 26.43
CA LEU A 128 -5.63 -14.66 25.65
C LEU A 128 -6.67 -15.38 24.79
N ARG A 129 -6.28 -16.45 24.09
CA ARG A 129 -7.21 -17.25 23.26
C ARG A 129 -8.30 -17.93 24.10
N ARG A 130 -7.98 -18.41 25.30
CA ARG A 130 -8.99 -18.93 26.24
C ARG A 130 -9.95 -17.85 26.71
N ALA A 131 -9.45 -16.65 27.04
CA ALA A 131 -10.29 -15.52 27.40
C ALA A 131 -11.22 -15.11 26.24
N GLN A 132 -10.73 -15.16 25.00
CA GLN A 132 -11.53 -14.96 23.79
C GLN A 132 -12.65 -15.99 23.66
N ALA A 133 -12.33 -17.28 23.77
CA ALA A 133 -13.33 -18.36 23.71
C ALA A 133 -14.41 -18.23 24.80
N PHE A 134 -14.01 -17.82 26.01
CA PHE A 134 -14.91 -17.61 27.14
C PHE A 134 -15.77 -16.35 27.05
N ALA A 135 -15.49 -15.45 26.10
CA ALA A 135 -16.29 -14.26 25.85
C ALA A 135 -17.39 -14.49 24.78
N SER A 136 -17.64 -15.74 24.38
CA SER A 136 -18.84 -16.13 23.61
C SER A 136 -20.13 -15.91 24.41
N ASP A 137 -21.28 -15.87 23.73
CA ASP A 137 -22.60 -15.52 24.31
C ASP A 137 -22.98 -16.33 25.56
N ASP A 138 -22.61 -17.62 25.61
CA ASP A 138 -22.89 -18.52 26.75
C ASP A 138 -21.66 -18.73 27.66
N GLY A 139 -20.58 -18.00 27.40
CA GLY A 139 -19.32 -18.12 28.09
C GLY A 139 -19.29 -17.36 29.43
N PRO A 140 -18.36 -17.71 30.34
CA PRO A 140 -18.26 -17.04 31.64
C PRO A 140 -17.87 -15.56 31.55
N HIS A 141 -17.38 -15.09 30.39
CA HIS A 141 -17.04 -13.69 30.10
C HIS A 141 -17.96 -13.07 29.02
N ALA A 142 -19.18 -13.60 28.82
CA ALA A 142 -20.12 -13.14 27.79
C ALA A 142 -20.37 -11.63 27.79
N ALA A 143 -20.42 -10.99 28.97
CA ALA A 143 -20.57 -9.53 29.08
C ALA A 143 -19.48 -8.75 28.32
N ILE A 144 -18.23 -9.25 28.34
CA ILE A 144 -17.11 -8.63 27.63
C ILE A 144 -17.23 -8.87 26.13
N GLY A 145 -17.74 -10.04 25.72
CA GLY A 145 -18.08 -10.31 24.32
C GLY A 145 -19.10 -9.33 23.76
N LEU A 146 -20.18 -9.09 24.52
CA LEU A 146 -21.19 -8.10 24.17
C LEU A 146 -20.60 -6.69 24.08
N ASP A 147 -19.77 -6.28 25.04
CA ASP A 147 -19.10 -4.98 25.02
C ASP A 147 -18.19 -4.82 23.78
N ILE A 148 -17.47 -5.88 23.41
CA ILE A 148 -16.64 -5.90 22.19
C ILE A 148 -17.52 -5.78 20.95
N ALA A 149 -18.62 -6.54 20.87
CA ALA A 149 -19.54 -6.46 19.74
C ALA A 149 -20.14 -5.06 19.60
N LYS A 150 -20.61 -4.46 20.69
CA LYS A 150 -21.10 -3.07 20.71
C LYS A 150 -20.04 -2.07 20.28
N TYR A 151 -18.80 -2.24 20.74
CA TYR A 151 -17.67 -1.40 20.35
C TYR A 151 -17.41 -1.43 18.84
N ILE A 152 -17.52 -2.61 18.23
CA ILE A 152 -17.36 -2.85 16.79
C ILE A 152 -18.50 -2.19 16.03
N LEU A 153 -19.74 -2.46 16.43
CA LEU A 153 -20.93 -1.93 15.77
C LEU A 153 -21.04 -0.41 15.87
N ALA A 154 -20.70 0.17 17.02
CA ALA A 154 -20.69 1.63 17.18
C ALA A 154 -19.81 2.32 16.13
N ARG A 155 -18.62 1.78 15.86
CA ARG A 155 -17.69 2.33 14.85
C ARG A 155 -18.21 2.21 13.43
N LYS A 156 -18.80 1.06 13.11
CA LYS A 156 -19.46 0.85 11.82
C LYS A 156 -20.54 1.91 11.61
N LEU A 157 -21.46 2.03 12.57
CA LEU A 157 -22.62 2.90 12.46
C LEU A 157 -22.26 4.39 12.49
N ASP A 158 -21.29 4.79 13.32
CA ASP A 158 -20.76 6.16 13.31
C ASP A 158 -20.16 6.53 11.95
N GLY A 159 -19.39 5.62 11.35
CA GLY A 159 -18.80 5.80 10.03
C GLY A 159 -19.85 5.86 8.93
N GLN A 160 -20.84 4.97 8.96
CA GLN A 160 -21.94 4.95 7.98
C GLN A 160 -22.83 6.18 8.07
N ALA A 161 -23.14 6.67 9.28
CA ALA A 161 -23.87 7.91 9.47
C ALA A 161 -23.08 9.12 8.93
N ALA A 162 -21.77 9.18 9.16
CA ALA A 162 -20.93 10.22 8.58
C ALA A 162 -20.95 10.20 7.04
N ILE A 163 -20.85 9.02 6.41
CA ILE A 163 -20.93 8.88 4.95
C ILE A 163 -22.29 9.32 4.41
N ALA A 164 -23.38 8.92 5.08
CA ALA A 164 -24.73 9.31 4.67
C ALA A 164 -24.89 10.83 4.57
N THR A 165 -24.32 11.58 5.52
CA THR A 165 -24.34 13.05 5.49
C THR A 165 -23.31 13.63 4.52
N GLU A 166 -22.04 13.23 4.64
CA GLU A 166 -20.90 13.91 3.98
C GLU A 166 -20.76 13.56 2.50
N TYR A 167 -21.11 12.33 2.11
CA TYR A 167 -20.92 11.82 0.74
C TYR A 167 -22.24 11.68 -0.01
N LEU A 168 -23.31 11.26 0.67
CA LEU A 168 -24.60 10.98 0.03
C LEU A 168 -25.60 12.14 0.17
N ASN A 169 -25.24 13.20 0.91
CA ASN A 169 -26.08 14.36 1.20
C ASN A 169 -27.48 13.95 1.68
N ASN A 170 -27.54 12.99 2.61
CA ASN A 170 -28.77 12.40 3.14
C ASN A 170 -28.75 12.41 4.68
N PRO A 171 -29.03 13.58 5.30
CA PRO A 171 -29.04 13.71 6.76
C PRO A 171 -30.11 12.85 7.43
N ASP A 172 -31.27 12.66 6.80
CA ASP A 172 -32.34 11.82 7.34
C ASP A 172 -31.88 10.36 7.53
N ALA A 173 -31.15 9.81 6.56
CA ALA A 173 -30.56 8.49 6.68
C ALA A 173 -29.48 8.43 7.78
N SER A 174 -28.66 9.48 7.93
CA SER A 174 -27.71 9.60 9.04
C SER A 174 -28.43 9.56 10.40
N ASP A 175 -29.53 10.29 10.55
CA ASP A 175 -30.27 10.36 11.81
C ASP A 175 -30.90 9.01 12.17
N ILE A 176 -31.46 8.29 11.20
CA ILE A 176 -31.95 6.91 11.38
C ILE A 176 -30.81 5.97 11.83
N ILE A 177 -29.64 6.05 11.19
CA ILE A 177 -28.48 5.23 11.56
C ILE A 177 -28.02 5.55 12.98
N ARG A 178 -27.97 6.84 13.35
CA ARG A 178 -27.57 7.29 14.70
C ARG A 178 -28.58 6.86 15.77
N GLN A 179 -29.86 6.89 15.46
CA GLN A 179 -30.89 6.37 16.35
C GLN A 179 -30.65 4.88 16.64
N HIS A 180 -30.48 4.07 15.59
CA HIS A 180 -30.18 2.65 15.78
C HIS A 180 -28.83 2.40 16.47
N ALA A 181 -27.83 3.27 16.26
CA ALA A 181 -26.56 3.19 16.99
C ALA A 181 -26.74 3.38 18.50
N ALA A 182 -27.62 4.30 18.92
CA ALA A 182 -27.98 4.47 20.33
C ALA A 182 -28.72 3.23 20.88
N GLU A 183 -29.60 2.63 20.09
CA GLU A 183 -30.31 1.40 20.46
C GLU A 183 -29.35 0.20 20.58
N VAL A 184 -28.34 0.09 19.70
CA VAL A 184 -27.26 -0.92 19.81
C VAL A 184 -26.46 -0.73 21.11
N ALA A 185 -26.10 0.51 21.44
CA ALA A 185 -25.37 0.80 22.68
C ALA A 185 -26.17 0.39 23.92
N ALA A 186 -27.49 0.61 23.91
CA ALA A 186 -28.42 0.26 24.98
C ALA A 186 -28.82 -1.22 25.03
N SER A 187 -28.51 -2.03 24.00
CA SER A 187 -28.95 -3.43 23.91
C SER A 187 -28.35 -4.30 25.02
N GLU A 188 -29.11 -5.20 25.64
CA GLU A 188 -28.59 -6.07 26.72
C GLU A 188 -28.06 -7.41 26.21
N ASP A 189 -28.29 -7.72 24.94
CA ASP A 189 -27.87 -8.95 24.28
C ASP A 189 -27.45 -8.70 22.82
N ILE A 190 -26.67 -9.64 22.27
CA ILE A 190 -26.15 -9.51 20.90
C ILE A 190 -27.24 -9.67 19.83
N GLY A 191 -28.30 -10.42 20.13
CA GLY A 191 -29.42 -10.65 19.21
C GLY A 191 -30.14 -9.34 18.91
N THR A 192 -30.52 -8.60 19.96
CA THR A 192 -31.11 -7.27 19.84
C THR A 192 -30.17 -6.31 19.10
N ALA A 193 -28.88 -6.29 19.46
CA ALA A 193 -27.90 -5.44 18.79
C ALA A 193 -27.79 -5.74 17.28
N ARG A 194 -27.80 -7.02 16.88
CA ARG A 194 -27.82 -7.45 15.46
C ARG A 194 -29.07 -6.98 14.72
N VAL A 195 -30.24 -7.05 15.35
CA VAL A 195 -31.48 -6.56 14.72
C VAL A 195 -31.41 -5.06 14.45
N ARG A 196 -30.92 -4.27 15.41
CA ARG A 196 -30.78 -2.81 15.26
C ARG A 196 -29.71 -2.43 14.23
N GLU A 197 -28.58 -3.13 14.25
CA GLU A 197 -27.53 -2.99 13.25
C GLU A 197 -28.05 -3.30 11.84
N GLY A 198 -28.82 -4.38 11.66
CA GLY A 198 -29.40 -4.74 10.37
C GLY A 198 -30.35 -3.68 9.83
N ALA A 199 -31.18 -3.09 10.70
CA ALA A 199 -32.06 -1.97 10.32
C ALA A 199 -31.26 -0.72 9.92
N ALA A 200 -30.20 -0.38 10.65
CA ALA A 200 -29.30 0.71 10.30
C ALA A 200 -28.58 0.47 8.96
N GLY A 201 -28.11 -0.76 8.73
CA GLY A 201 -27.50 -1.17 7.46
C GLY A 201 -28.46 -1.06 6.28
N ALA A 202 -29.73 -1.42 6.47
CA ALA A 202 -30.77 -1.25 5.45
C ALA A 202 -30.98 0.24 5.10
N ALA A 203 -31.09 1.10 6.11
CA ALA A 203 -31.21 2.55 5.91
C ALA A 203 -29.97 3.12 5.19
N TYR A 204 -28.77 2.66 5.56
CA TYR A 204 -27.51 3.05 4.93
C TYR A 204 -27.48 2.70 3.44
N TRP A 205 -27.73 1.43 3.08
CA TRP A 205 -27.71 1.02 1.66
C TRP A 205 -28.86 1.63 0.86
N GLN A 206 -30.01 1.90 1.48
CA GLN A 206 -31.08 2.64 0.83
C GLN A 206 -30.66 4.09 0.50
N ALA A 207 -29.81 4.71 1.33
CA ALA A 207 -29.28 6.05 1.05
C ALA A 207 -28.40 6.10 -0.21
N TRP A 208 -27.74 5.00 -0.57
CA TRP A 208 -26.95 4.91 -1.81
C TRP A 208 -27.83 4.83 -3.06
N SER A 209 -28.99 4.19 -2.95
CA SER A 209 -29.88 3.88 -4.07
C SER A 209 -30.25 5.14 -4.85
N GLY A 210 -29.95 5.13 -6.16
CA GLY A 210 -30.23 6.25 -7.05
C GLY A 210 -29.33 7.48 -6.90
N ARG A 211 -28.40 7.50 -5.93
CA ARG A 211 -27.46 8.61 -5.69
C ARG A 211 -26.04 8.30 -6.12
N VAL A 212 -25.64 7.03 -6.02
CA VAL A 212 -24.29 6.60 -6.41
C VAL A 212 -24.32 6.12 -7.86
N ILE A 213 -23.51 6.77 -8.70
CA ILE A 213 -23.46 6.58 -10.14
C ILE A 213 -22.04 6.18 -10.54
N VAL A 214 -21.92 5.28 -11.52
CA VAL A 214 -20.63 4.96 -12.13
C VAL A 214 -20.32 6.00 -13.20
N PRO A 215 -19.24 6.80 -13.06
CA PRO A 215 -18.94 7.87 -14.00
C PRO A 215 -18.32 7.29 -15.27
N PHE A 216 -19.10 6.64 -16.12
CA PHE A 216 -18.63 6.18 -17.43
C PHE A 216 -18.40 7.37 -18.37
N GLU A 217 -17.46 7.23 -19.31
CA GLU A 217 -17.27 8.24 -20.34
C GLU A 217 -18.56 8.42 -21.18
N PRO A 218 -19.03 9.65 -21.44
CA PRO A 218 -20.30 9.88 -22.15
C PRO A 218 -20.42 9.16 -23.50
N ARG A 219 -19.31 9.01 -24.22
CA ARG A 219 -19.26 8.29 -25.50
C ARG A 219 -19.42 6.77 -25.36
N GLU A 220 -19.07 6.20 -24.22
CA GLU A 220 -19.13 4.77 -23.93
C GLU A 220 -20.48 4.35 -23.32
N LEU A 221 -21.33 5.30 -22.91
CA LEU A 221 -22.65 5.00 -22.31
C LEU A 221 -23.55 4.12 -23.19
N ARG A 222 -23.42 4.22 -24.53
CA ARG A 222 -24.19 3.39 -25.47
C ARG A 222 -23.82 1.91 -25.44
N THR A 223 -22.62 1.58 -24.96
CA THR A 223 -22.12 0.20 -24.87
C THR A 223 -22.24 -0.37 -23.45
N VAL A 224 -22.66 0.45 -22.48
CA VAL A 224 -22.79 0.05 -21.08
C VAL A 224 -24.20 -0.48 -20.82
N PRO A 225 -24.35 -1.65 -20.17
CA PRO A 225 -25.64 -2.13 -19.71
C PRO A 225 -26.32 -1.09 -18.79
N ALA A 226 -27.60 -0.79 -19.02
CA ALA A 226 -28.28 0.29 -18.28
C ALA A 226 -28.19 0.13 -16.75
N HIS A 227 -28.26 -1.12 -16.25
CA HIS A 227 -28.19 -1.45 -14.83
C HIS A 227 -26.79 -1.27 -14.20
N TRP A 228 -25.73 -1.06 -14.99
CA TRP A 228 -24.38 -0.79 -14.49
C TRP A 228 -24.16 0.66 -14.08
N THR A 229 -25.04 1.58 -14.50
CA THR A 229 -24.78 3.01 -14.39
C THR A 229 -25.06 3.56 -12.99
N THR A 230 -25.94 2.94 -12.22
CA THR A 230 -26.42 3.47 -10.94
C THR A 230 -26.58 2.36 -9.92
N PHE A 231 -26.24 2.64 -8.66
CA PHE A 231 -26.47 1.74 -7.56
C PHE A 231 -27.96 1.61 -7.26
N VAL A 232 -28.47 0.38 -7.22
CA VAL A 232 -29.86 0.07 -6.87
C VAL A 232 -29.95 -0.50 -5.45
N ALA A 233 -29.18 -1.55 -5.16
CA ALA A 233 -29.19 -2.18 -3.84
C ALA A 233 -27.91 -2.97 -3.58
N ARG A 234 -27.61 -3.21 -2.30
CA ARG A 234 -26.54 -4.13 -1.85
C ARG A 234 -27.02 -5.59 -1.91
N ARG A 235 -27.60 -5.99 -3.04
CA ARG A 235 -28.09 -7.34 -3.34
C ARG A 235 -27.94 -7.57 -4.84
N SER A 236 -27.59 -8.79 -5.24
CA SER A 236 -27.51 -9.14 -6.65
C SER A 236 -28.77 -9.87 -7.12
N CYS A 237 -29.15 -9.66 -8.37
CA CYS A 237 -30.24 -10.40 -9.02
C CYS A 237 -29.84 -11.85 -9.37
N ILE A 238 -28.54 -12.13 -9.46
CA ILE A 238 -27.98 -13.47 -9.69
C ILE A 238 -27.62 -14.18 -8.37
N ASP A 239 -27.85 -13.53 -7.23
CA ASP A 239 -27.64 -14.19 -5.95
C ASP A 239 -28.67 -15.28 -5.72
N THR A 240 -28.18 -16.45 -5.33
CA THR A 240 -29.00 -17.52 -4.77
C THR A 240 -28.86 -17.52 -3.25
N ALA A 241 -29.74 -18.24 -2.55
CA ALA A 241 -29.62 -18.44 -1.09
C ALA A 241 -28.26 -19.03 -0.66
N LYS A 242 -27.46 -19.57 -1.59
CA LYS A 242 -26.12 -20.10 -1.34
C LYS A 242 -24.99 -19.05 -1.51
N THR A 243 -25.23 -17.94 -2.22
CA THR A 243 -24.18 -16.99 -2.64
C THR A 243 -24.19 -15.67 -1.87
N ASN A 244 -25.23 -15.39 -1.08
CA ASN A 244 -25.26 -14.37 -0.01
C ASN A 244 -24.72 -12.97 -0.36
N GLY A 245 -24.93 -12.42 -1.57
CA GLY A 245 -24.45 -11.06 -1.89
C GLY A 245 -23.07 -11.00 -2.55
N HIS A 246 -22.44 -12.15 -2.77
CA HIS A 246 -21.04 -12.22 -3.19
C HIS A 246 -20.84 -12.25 -4.71
N HIS A 247 -21.91 -12.47 -5.48
CA HIS A 247 -21.86 -12.34 -6.94
C HIS A 247 -22.36 -10.97 -7.36
N ALA A 248 -21.46 -10.04 -7.65
CA ALA A 248 -21.86 -8.74 -8.17
C ALA A 248 -22.42 -8.88 -9.58
N ALA A 249 -23.59 -8.29 -9.87
CA ALA A 249 -24.11 -8.13 -11.23
C ALA A 249 -23.75 -6.76 -11.84
N ASP A 250 -23.19 -5.86 -11.02
CA ASP A 250 -22.90 -4.48 -11.40
C ASP A 250 -21.52 -4.01 -10.89
N PRO A 251 -20.93 -2.98 -11.53
CA PRO A 251 -19.63 -2.43 -11.19
C PRO A 251 -19.47 -1.97 -9.74
N ILE A 252 -20.51 -1.39 -9.13
CA ILE A 252 -20.41 -0.81 -7.78
C ILE A 252 -20.33 -1.92 -6.75
N ASN A 253 -21.19 -2.94 -6.86
CA ASN A 253 -21.10 -4.13 -6.03
C ASN A 253 -19.79 -4.89 -6.28
N ALA A 254 -19.26 -4.92 -7.50
CA ALA A 254 -17.96 -5.53 -7.81
C ALA A 254 -16.80 -4.81 -7.10
N LEU A 255 -16.79 -3.47 -7.12
CA LEU A 255 -15.83 -2.63 -6.40
C LEU A 255 -15.86 -2.88 -4.89
N LEU A 256 -17.08 -2.88 -4.30
CA LEU A 256 -17.29 -3.13 -2.88
C LEU A 256 -16.84 -4.55 -2.49
N ASN A 257 -17.31 -5.58 -3.21
CA ASN A 257 -16.96 -6.98 -2.93
C ASN A 257 -15.45 -7.20 -2.96
N TYR A 258 -14.78 -6.77 -4.03
CA TYR A 258 -13.33 -6.94 -4.18
C TYR A 258 -12.55 -6.23 -3.06
N SER A 259 -12.98 -5.01 -2.69
CA SER A 259 -12.34 -4.24 -1.62
C SER A 259 -12.55 -4.88 -0.24
N TYR A 260 -13.75 -5.37 0.05
CA TYR A 260 -14.04 -6.08 1.29
C TYR A 260 -13.24 -7.39 1.41
N TRP A 261 -13.12 -8.17 0.34
CA TRP A 261 -12.35 -9.41 0.37
C TRP A 261 -10.86 -9.19 0.65
N LEU A 262 -10.28 -8.16 0.04
CA LEU A 262 -8.90 -7.77 0.34
C LEU A 262 -8.75 -7.24 1.77
N ALA A 263 -9.70 -6.43 2.25
CA ALA A 263 -9.67 -5.91 3.61
C ALA A 263 -9.89 -6.98 4.68
N GLU A 264 -10.68 -8.02 4.40
CA GLU A 264 -10.86 -9.18 5.29
C GLU A 264 -9.52 -9.85 5.58
N THR A 265 -8.67 -9.97 4.55
CA THR A 265 -7.29 -10.47 4.72
C THR A 265 -6.51 -9.60 5.71
N GLU A 266 -6.63 -8.28 5.62
CA GLU A 266 -5.97 -7.37 6.56
C GLU A 266 -6.51 -7.48 7.99
N CYS A 267 -7.80 -7.70 8.16
CA CYS A 267 -8.41 -7.99 9.46
C CYS A 267 -7.88 -9.29 10.07
N ARG A 268 -7.82 -10.38 9.28
CA ARG A 268 -7.25 -11.66 9.71
C ARG A 268 -5.81 -11.47 10.21
N LEU A 269 -4.99 -10.76 9.44
CA LEU A 269 -3.60 -10.49 9.79
C LEU A 269 -3.46 -9.60 11.03
N ALA A 270 -4.37 -8.65 11.21
CA ALA A 270 -4.41 -7.81 12.40
C ALA A 270 -4.71 -8.62 13.67
N CYS A 271 -5.64 -9.60 13.61
CA CYS A 271 -5.91 -10.54 14.70
C CYS A 271 -4.64 -11.32 15.07
N LEU A 272 -4.03 -11.98 14.08
CA LEU A 272 -2.82 -12.79 14.28
C LEU A 272 -1.67 -11.96 14.87
N ALA A 273 -1.53 -10.70 14.45
CA ALA A 273 -0.47 -9.81 14.94
C ALA A 273 -0.59 -9.44 16.43
N VAL A 274 -1.77 -9.60 17.04
CA VAL A 274 -2.02 -9.30 18.46
C VAL A 274 -2.34 -10.54 19.30
N GLY A 275 -2.23 -11.75 18.72
CA GLY A 275 -2.47 -13.02 19.41
C GLY A 275 -3.95 -13.41 19.52
N LEU A 276 -4.84 -12.77 18.75
CA LEU A 276 -6.25 -13.16 18.67
C LEU A 276 -6.44 -14.26 17.64
N ASP A 277 -7.40 -15.14 17.90
CA ASP A 277 -7.84 -16.13 16.93
C ASP A 277 -8.83 -15.48 15.95
N PRO A 278 -8.55 -15.46 14.63
CA PRO A 278 -9.45 -14.88 13.64
C PRO A 278 -10.82 -15.55 13.55
N ALA A 279 -10.97 -16.80 13.99
CA ALA A 279 -12.22 -17.55 13.89
C ALA A 279 -13.21 -17.25 15.01
N MET A 280 -12.75 -16.82 16.19
CA MET A 280 -13.61 -16.63 17.37
C MET A 280 -14.17 -15.20 17.43
N GLY A 281 -15.31 -14.97 16.77
CA GLY A 281 -16.02 -13.68 16.72
C GLY A 281 -16.95 -13.43 17.90
N PHE A 282 -17.48 -12.21 17.95
CA PHE A 282 -18.44 -11.72 18.95
C PHE A 282 -19.73 -11.20 18.29
N HIS A 283 -19.65 -10.63 17.09
CA HIS A 283 -20.82 -10.18 16.34
C HIS A 283 -21.26 -11.19 15.28
N HIS A 284 -20.35 -11.81 14.54
CA HIS A 284 -20.71 -12.87 13.61
C HIS A 284 -20.77 -14.23 14.33
N ALA A 285 -21.81 -15.02 14.06
CA ALA A 285 -21.96 -16.37 14.61
C ALA A 285 -20.79 -17.31 14.25
N ASP A 286 -20.60 -18.40 14.96
CA ASP A 286 -19.57 -19.37 14.57
C ASP A 286 -20.02 -20.19 13.36
N LYS A 287 -19.14 -20.32 12.36
CA LYS A 287 -19.35 -21.18 11.19
C LYS A 287 -18.05 -21.89 10.82
N PRO A 288 -18.09 -23.16 10.36
CA PRO A 288 -16.91 -23.87 9.90
C PRO A 288 -16.16 -23.09 8.82
N ASN A 289 -14.83 -23.05 8.92
CA ASN A 289 -13.92 -22.41 7.95
C ASN A 289 -14.21 -20.91 7.72
N ARG A 290 -14.72 -20.21 8.74
CA ARG A 290 -14.96 -18.76 8.70
C ARG A 290 -14.16 -18.03 9.76
N ASP A 291 -13.48 -16.97 9.35
CA ASP A 291 -12.81 -16.06 10.27
C ASP A 291 -13.82 -15.04 10.84
N SER A 292 -14.71 -15.47 11.74
CA SER A 292 -15.78 -14.61 12.25
C SER A 292 -15.27 -13.34 12.94
N LEU A 293 -14.14 -13.38 13.67
CA LEU A 293 -13.54 -12.16 14.22
C LEU A 293 -12.94 -11.27 13.14
N ALA A 294 -12.37 -11.83 12.07
CA ALA A 294 -11.88 -11.02 10.95
C ALA A 294 -13.05 -10.27 10.28
N LEU A 295 -14.22 -10.91 10.14
CA LEU A 295 -15.43 -10.26 9.66
C LEU A 295 -15.97 -9.22 10.64
N ASP A 296 -15.89 -9.47 11.95
CA ASP A 296 -16.25 -8.45 12.95
C ASP A 296 -15.34 -7.22 12.84
N LEU A 297 -14.03 -7.41 12.72
CA LEU A 297 -13.09 -6.32 12.49
C LEU A 297 -13.35 -5.62 11.15
N LEU A 298 -13.77 -6.37 10.13
CA LEU A 298 -14.13 -5.79 8.83
C LEU A 298 -15.29 -4.81 8.97
N GLU A 299 -16.26 -5.04 9.88
CA GLU A 299 -17.34 -4.08 10.14
C GLU A 299 -16.83 -2.69 10.55
N ILE A 300 -15.72 -2.61 11.30
CA ILE A 300 -15.06 -1.33 11.62
C ILE A 300 -14.47 -0.68 10.37
N LEU A 301 -13.90 -1.48 9.46
CA LEU A 301 -13.27 -0.98 8.23
C LEU A 301 -14.27 -0.63 7.12
N ARG A 302 -15.48 -1.20 7.12
CA ARG A 302 -16.46 -0.99 6.03
C ARG A 302 -16.64 0.50 5.69
N PRO A 303 -16.85 1.42 6.65
CA PRO A 303 -16.96 2.84 6.31
C PRO A 303 -15.72 3.42 5.61
N ASP A 304 -14.51 3.01 5.99
CA ASP A 304 -13.28 3.49 5.34
C ASP A 304 -13.18 2.98 3.89
N ILE A 305 -13.61 1.75 3.66
CA ILE A 305 -13.65 1.13 2.33
C ILE A 305 -14.73 1.78 1.46
N ASP A 306 -15.90 2.01 2.04
CA ASP A 306 -17.05 2.63 1.40
C ASP A 306 -16.70 4.05 0.91
N ARG A 307 -16.03 4.86 1.76
CA ARG A 307 -15.48 6.17 1.35
C ARG A 307 -14.51 6.06 0.20
N PHE A 308 -13.57 5.11 0.26
CA PHE A 308 -12.61 4.89 -0.81
C PHE A 308 -13.31 4.54 -2.15
N VAL A 309 -14.35 3.70 -2.12
CA VAL A 309 -15.14 3.37 -3.32
C VAL A 309 -15.91 4.59 -3.82
N LEU A 310 -16.54 5.37 -2.93
CA LEU A 310 -17.24 6.60 -3.31
C LEU A 310 -16.29 7.65 -3.89
N ASP A 311 -15.09 7.80 -3.35
CA ASP A 311 -14.03 8.67 -3.87
C ASP A 311 -13.59 8.24 -5.28
N LEU A 312 -13.49 6.92 -5.53
CA LEU A 312 -13.17 6.37 -6.85
C LEU A 312 -14.27 6.65 -7.89
N LEU A 313 -15.54 6.67 -7.45
CA LEU A 313 -16.71 6.94 -8.29
C LEU A 313 -17.00 8.44 -8.44
N CYS A 314 -16.33 9.30 -7.67
CA CYS A 314 -16.49 10.75 -7.76
C CYS A 314 -15.80 11.29 -9.02
N THR A 315 -16.49 12.13 -9.80
CA THR A 315 -15.91 12.75 -11.02
C THR A 315 -14.77 13.74 -10.72
N ASN A 316 -14.65 14.19 -9.47
CA ASN A 316 -13.53 14.99 -8.96
C ASN A 316 -12.45 14.12 -8.29
N GLY A 317 -12.63 12.80 -8.30
CA GLY A 317 -11.73 11.82 -7.72
C GLY A 317 -10.53 11.49 -8.61
N PRO A 318 -9.75 10.46 -8.24
CA PRO A 318 -8.54 10.06 -8.96
C PRO A 318 -8.81 9.61 -10.41
N MET A 319 -10.04 9.17 -10.70
CA MET A 319 -10.48 8.78 -12.03
C MET A 319 -11.71 9.61 -12.40
N ARG A 320 -11.52 10.62 -13.26
CA ARG A 320 -12.63 11.47 -13.73
C ARG A 320 -13.75 10.66 -14.40
N TYR A 321 -13.35 9.64 -15.17
CA TYR A 321 -14.26 8.66 -15.75
C TYR A 321 -13.67 7.26 -15.63
N LEU A 322 -14.55 6.27 -15.50
CA LEU A 322 -14.22 4.84 -15.60
C LEU A 322 -14.52 4.35 -17.01
N SER A 323 -13.66 3.49 -17.54
CA SER A 323 -13.95 2.78 -18.80
C SER A 323 -14.71 1.49 -18.49
N PRO A 324 -15.74 1.11 -19.29
CA PRO A 324 -16.43 -0.17 -19.14
C PRO A 324 -15.49 -1.37 -19.26
N LYS A 325 -14.37 -1.23 -19.97
CA LYS A 325 -13.33 -2.27 -20.12
C LYS A 325 -12.63 -2.65 -18.82
N LEU A 326 -12.82 -1.88 -17.75
CA LEU A 326 -12.33 -2.18 -16.41
C LEU A 326 -13.19 -3.21 -15.67
N PHE A 327 -14.30 -3.61 -16.29
CA PHE A 327 -15.25 -4.60 -15.80
C PHE A 327 -15.42 -5.68 -16.88
N VAL A 328 -15.56 -6.92 -16.42
CA VAL A 328 -15.83 -8.08 -17.29
C VAL A 328 -17.05 -8.79 -16.71
N GLU A 329 -18.07 -8.95 -17.54
CA GLU A 329 -19.21 -9.82 -17.24
C GLU A 329 -18.85 -11.25 -17.62
N GLU A 330 -18.96 -12.17 -16.67
CA GLU A 330 -18.74 -13.60 -16.89
C GLU A 330 -20.02 -14.26 -17.44
N SER A 331 -19.93 -15.51 -17.89
CA SER A 331 -21.04 -16.20 -18.57
C SER A 331 -22.28 -16.39 -17.71
N ASP A 332 -22.15 -16.27 -16.39
CA ASP A 332 -23.22 -16.35 -15.39
C ASP A 332 -23.75 -14.98 -14.96
N GLY A 333 -23.32 -13.90 -15.61
CA GLY A 333 -23.70 -12.52 -15.29
C GLY A 333 -22.87 -11.89 -14.17
N HIS A 334 -21.86 -12.59 -13.65
CA HIS A 334 -20.99 -12.04 -12.62
C HIS A 334 -20.08 -10.93 -13.18
N CYS A 335 -20.20 -9.72 -12.64
CA CYS A 335 -19.37 -8.58 -12.95
C CYS A 335 -18.08 -8.61 -12.10
N ARG A 336 -16.94 -8.73 -12.77
CA ARG A 336 -15.62 -8.81 -12.15
C ARG A 336 -14.73 -7.63 -12.55
N LEU A 337 -13.87 -7.21 -11.61
CA LEU A 337 -12.86 -6.19 -11.86
C LEU A 337 -11.68 -6.74 -12.65
N VAL A 338 -11.07 -5.90 -13.48
CA VAL A 338 -9.78 -6.17 -14.12
C VAL A 338 -8.76 -5.06 -13.81
N PRO A 339 -7.46 -5.28 -14.06
CA PRO A 339 -6.47 -4.23 -13.93
C PRO A 339 -6.81 -3.00 -14.79
N PRO A 340 -6.43 -1.79 -14.35
CA PRO A 340 -5.68 -1.47 -13.14
C PRO A 340 -6.51 -1.35 -11.85
N LEU A 341 -7.84 -1.50 -11.88
CA LEU A 341 -8.67 -1.33 -10.67
C LEU A 341 -8.26 -2.30 -9.55
N THR A 342 -8.02 -3.56 -9.90
CA THR A 342 -7.55 -4.58 -8.95
C THR A 342 -6.24 -4.19 -8.26
N HIS A 343 -5.35 -3.49 -8.96
CA HIS A 343 -4.08 -3.02 -8.40
C HIS A 343 -4.28 -1.82 -7.50
N LEU A 344 -5.06 -0.82 -7.94
CA LEU A 344 -5.34 0.39 -7.17
C LEU A 344 -5.96 0.05 -5.80
N ILE A 345 -6.89 -0.91 -5.78
CA ILE A 345 -7.50 -1.41 -4.56
C ILE A 345 -6.49 -2.19 -3.71
N ALA A 346 -5.69 -3.08 -4.32
CA ALA A 346 -4.66 -3.83 -3.60
C ALA A 346 -3.61 -2.93 -2.94
N GLU A 347 -3.27 -1.78 -3.53
CA GLU A 347 -2.36 -0.78 -2.92
C GLU A 347 -2.89 -0.24 -1.57
N GLN A 348 -4.19 -0.30 -1.31
CA GLN A 348 -4.80 0.17 -0.05
C GLN A 348 -4.53 -0.74 1.15
N CYS A 349 -4.04 -1.96 0.93
CA CYS A 349 -3.90 -2.99 1.97
C CYS A 349 -3.23 -2.47 3.27
N LEU A 350 -2.11 -1.75 3.16
CA LEU A 350 -1.38 -1.24 4.33
C LEU A 350 -2.04 -0.04 5.00
N ASP A 351 -2.91 0.69 4.30
CA ASP A 351 -3.69 1.76 4.90
C ASP A 351 -4.85 1.17 5.70
N TRP A 352 -5.50 0.12 5.19
CA TRP A 352 -6.46 -0.68 5.95
C TRP A 352 -5.83 -1.38 7.14
N THR A 353 -4.64 -2.00 6.99
CA THR A 353 -3.88 -2.54 8.14
C THR A 353 -3.70 -1.48 9.23
N ARG A 354 -3.33 -0.25 8.86
CA ARG A 354 -3.11 0.85 9.81
C ARG A 354 -4.40 1.29 10.49
N SER A 355 -5.51 1.28 9.77
CA SER A 355 -6.81 1.66 10.33
C SER A 355 -7.28 0.61 11.33
N ILE A 356 -7.15 -0.69 11.03
CA ILE A 356 -7.69 -1.76 11.89
C ILE A 356 -6.79 -2.21 13.04
N ALA A 357 -5.47 -2.14 12.90
CA ALA A 357 -4.51 -2.56 13.93
C ALA A 357 -4.78 -1.99 15.35
N PRO A 358 -5.10 -0.70 15.56
CA PRO A 358 -5.40 -0.18 16.90
C PRO A 358 -6.66 -0.81 17.52
N HIS A 359 -7.65 -1.19 16.70
CA HIS A 359 -8.89 -1.81 17.14
C HIS A 359 -8.68 -3.26 17.53
N ALA A 360 -7.97 -4.04 16.71
CA ALA A 360 -7.56 -5.41 17.07
C ALA A 360 -6.80 -5.42 18.41
N ALA A 361 -5.86 -4.48 18.59
CA ALA A 361 -5.12 -4.36 19.84
C ALA A 361 -5.98 -3.90 21.03
N HIS A 362 -7.00 -3.09 20.80
CA HIS A 362 -7.93 -2.68 21.85
C HIS A 362 -8.78 -3.87 22.32
N ILE A 363 -9.33 -4.64 21.37
CA ILE A 363 -10.09 -5.86 21.67
C ILE A 363 -9.23 -6.87 22.43
N ALA A 364 -7.98 -7.08 22.00
CA ALA A 364 -7.04 -7.93 22.73
C ALA A 364 -6.79 -7.46 24.17
N ARG A 365 -6.76 -6.14 24.43
CA ARG A 365 -6.64 -5.60 25.79
C ARG A 365 -7.90 -5.80 26.62
N MET A 366 -9.09 -5.64 26.04
CA MET A 366 -10.36 -5.92 26.73
C MET A 366 -10.40 -7.39 27.17
N LEU A 367 -10.03 -8.31 26.28
CA LEU A 367 -9.97 -9.74 26.58
C LEU A 367 -8.90 -10.08 27.62
N ALA A 368 -7.70 -9.50 27.50
CA ALA A 368 -6.63 -9.74 28.47
C ALA A 368 -6.98 -9.24 29.87
N ALA A 369 -7.73 -8.14 30.01
CA ALA A 369 -8.19 -7.65 31.30
C ALA A 369 -9.14 -8.64 32.00
N SER A 370 -9.80 -9.51 31.24
CA SER A 370 -10.64 -10.61 31.75
C SER A 370 -9.90 -11.91 32.00
N ALA A 371 -8.68 -12.04 31.46
CA ALA A 371 -7.95 -13.30 31.50
C ALA A 371 -7.38 -13.57 32.90
N LYS A 372 -7.24 -14.85 33.26
CA LYS A 372 -6.53 -15.26 34.48
C LYS A 372 -5.02 -15.04 34.30
N GLY A 373 -4.43 -14.22 35.16
CA GLY A 373 -2.98 -13.92 35.20
C GLY A 373 -2.58 -12.66 34.44
N ASP A 374 -1.29 -12.26 34.52
CA ASP A 374 -0.75 -11.10 33.78
C ASP A 374 -0.59 -11.46 32.30
N VAL A 375 -1.69 -11.30 31.53
CA VAL A 375 -1.70 -11.42 30.07
C VAL A 375 -1.42 -10.04 29.50
N ARG A 376 -0.32 -9.91 28.76
CA ARG A 376 0.05 -8.68 28.06
C ARG A 376 -0.07 -8.94 26.57
N PRO A 377 -1.19 -8.54 25.92
CA PRO A 377 -1.31 -8.65 24.48
C PRO A 377 -0.11 -8.01 23.81
N ALA A 378 0.33 -8.63 22.72
CA ALA A 378 1.35 -8.03 21.90
C ALA A 378 0.91 -6.60 21.57
N LYS A 379 1.79 -5.63 21.83
CA LYS A 379 1.52 -4.28 21.37
C LYS A 379 1.37 -4.40 19.86
N SER A 380 0.18 -4.07 19.31
CA SER A 380 0.09 -3.64 17.91
C SER A 380 1.27 -2.71 17.75
N ARG A 381 2.19 -3.06 16.85
CA ARG A 381 3.39 -2.27 16.61
C ARG A 381 2.87 -0.83 16.58
N LYS A 382 3.14 -0.01 17.64
CA LYS A 382 3.27 1.43 17.42
C LYS A 382 4.17 1.40 16.23
N GLN A 383 3.70 1.85 15.07
CA GLN A 383 4.62 2.03 13.96
C GLN A 383 5.82 2.63 14.64
N SER A 384 6.93 1.87 14.64
CA SER A 384 8.22 2.44 14.84
C SER A 384 8.10 3.68 13.99
N GLN A 385 7.97 4.87 14.61
CA GLN A 385 7.97 6.13 13.87
C GLN A 385 9.09 5.91 12.90
N PRO A 386 8.81 5.78 11.58
CA PRO A 386 9.63 5.04 10.63
C PRO A 386 11.07 5.35 10.99
N GLY A 387 11.82 4.40 11.58
CA GLY A 387 12.85 4.71 12.61
C GLY A 387 13.42 6.11 12.45
N THR A 388 12.90 7.11 13.17
CA THR A 388 13.10 8.55 12.89
C THR A 388 13.42 8.80 11.43
N ARG A 389 12.39 8.93 10.57
CA ARG A 389 12.45 9.27 9.14
C ARG A 389 13.68 10.14 9.03
N ARG A 390 14.80 9.59 8.52
CA ARG A 390 16.07 10.32 8.48
C ARG A 390 15.64 11.63 7.88
N LYS A 391 15.69 12.73 8.67
CA LYS A 391 15.17 14.04 8.25
C LYS A 391 15.58 14.13 6.80
N TYR A 392 14.67 14.41 5.88
CA TYR A 392 15.04 14.64 4.49
C TYR A 392 16.23 15.60 4.55
N THR A 393 17.43 15.04 4.36
CA THR A 393 18.63 15.84 4.41
C THR A 393 18.58 16.48 3.04
N PRO A 394 18.40 17.80 2.94
CA PRO A 394 18.37 18.45 1.64
C PRO A 394 19.58 17.96 0.84
N ALA A 395 19.32 17.50 -0.39
CA ALA A 395 20.33 16.94 -1.28
C ALA A 395 21.60 17.80 -1.22
N ARG A 396 22.70 17.26 -0.66
CA ARG A 396 23.92 18.04 -0.38
C ARG A 396 24.41 18.64 -1.69
N PRO A 397 24.42 19.99 -1.83
CA PRO A 397 24.95 20.63 -3.02
C PRO A 397 26.46 20.40 -3.06
N LEU A 398 27.02 20.35 -4.26
CA LEU A 398 28.46 20.39 -4.44
C LEU A 398 28.98 21.74 -3.92
N ARG A 399 30.02 21.69 -3.08
CA ARG A 399 30.56 22.89 -2.43
C ARG A 399 31.93 23.17 -3.01
N LEU A 400 31.99 23.92 -4.09
CA LEU A 400 33.25 24.40 -4.68
C LEU A 400 33.09 25.89 -4.93
N SER A 401 34.16 26.66 -4.75
CA SER A 401 34.19 28.09 -5.06
C SER A 401 34.30 28.29 -6.57
N GLY A 402 33.46 29.10 -7.19
CA GLY A 402 33.50 29.37 -8.64
C GLY A 402 32.91 28.26 -9.55
N THR A 403 33.11 28.39 -10.86
CA THR A 403 32.50 27.51 -11.86
C THR A 403 33.07 26.09 -11.80
N VAL A 404 32.18 25.10 -11.88
CA VAL A 404 32.54 23.67 -11.89
C VAL A 404 32.53 23.16 -13.33
N THR A 405 33.72 22.85 -13.84
CA THR A 405 33.94 22.29 -15.19
C THR A 405 34.59 20.91 -15.09
N VAL A 406 34.55 20.16 -16.19
CA VAL A 406 35.13 18.80 -16.27
C VAL A 406 36.65 18.87 -16.04
N GLU A 407 37.32 19.84 -16.63
CA GLU A 407 38.77 20.04 -16.57
C GLU A 407 39.23 20.47 -15.18
N ARG A 408 38.35 21.13 -14.41
CA ARG A 408 38.64 21.48 -13.02
C ARG A 408 38.59 20.27 -12.10
N ILE A 409 37.63 19.36 -12.29
CA ILE A 409 37.52 18.16 -11.44
C ILE A 409 38.56 17.12 -11.86
N ILE A 410 38.70 16.90 -13.17
CA ILE A 410 39.61 15.95 -13.79
C ILE A 410 40.52 16.72 -14.75
N PRO A 411 41.65 17.29 -14.29
CA PRO A 411 42.60 18.02 -15.14
C PRO A 411 43.36 17.08 -16.10
N ASP A 412 44.02 17.64 -17.12
CA ASP A 412 44.58 16.85 -18.22
C ASP A 412 45.62 15.82 -17.76
N HIS A 413 46.46 16.18 -16.77
CA HIS A 413 47.43 15.26 -16.20
C HIS A 413 46.76 14.08 -15.50
N LEU A 414 45.72 14.33 -14.69
CA LEU A 414 44.96 13.28 -14.01
C LEU A 414 44.17 12.42 -15.01
N TRP A 415 43.66 13.03 -16.07
CA TRP A 415 43.00 12.31 -17.14
C TRP A 415 43.97 11.42 -17.92
N ALA A 416 45.20 11.86 -18.16
CA ALA A 416 46.22 11.07 -18.85
C ALA A 416 46.57 9.78 -18.09
N ASP A 417 46.49 9.80 -16.76
CA ASP A 417 46.71 8.62 -15.92
C ASP A 417 45.52 7.66 -15.90
N ILE A 418 44.29 8.20 -15.99
CA ILE A 418 43.04 7.41 -15.86
C ILE A 418 42.52 6.88 -17.20
N ALA A 419 42.66 7.66 -18.28
CA ALA A 419 42.12 7.31 -19.59
C ALA A 419 42.60 5.92 -20.11
N PRO A 420 43.86 5.50 -19.93
CA PRO A 420 44.34 4.18 -20.34
C PRO A 420 43.70 3.01 -19.57
N LEU A 421 43.15 3.26 -18.38
CA LEU A 421 42.51 2.23 -17.54
C LEU A 421 41.06 1.95 -17.99
N LEU A 422 40.48 2.84 -18.80
CA LEU A 422 39.10 2.72 -19.24
C LEU A 422 38.99 1.83 -20.48
N PRO A 423 37.92 1.02 -20.59
CA PRO A 423 37.69 0.20 -21.77
C PRO A 423 37.47 1.09 -23.00
N PRO A 424 37.92 0.66 -24.19
CA PRO A 424 37.75 1.41 -25.42
C PRO A 424 36.27 1.70 -25.68
N GLU A 425 35.97 2.92 -26.12
CA GLU A 425 34.59 3.31 -26.35
C GLU A 425 33.99 2.51 -27.52
N PRO A 426 32.80 1.90 -27.34
CA PRO A 426 32.17 1.15 -28.43
C PRO A 426 31.82 2.09 -29.59
N GLN A 427 32.14 1.66 -30.81
CA GLN A 427 31.86 2.43 -32.03
C GLN A 427 30.35 2.75 -32.15
N LYS A 428 30.05 3.99 -32.55
CA LYS A 428 28.69 4.50 -32.72
C LYS A 428 27.92 3.65 -33.74
N ARG A 429 26.92 2.88 -33.28
CA ARG A 429 25.94 2.20 -34.15
C ARG A 429 24.62 2.99 -34.14
N GLY A 430 24.41 3.87 -35.12
CA GLY A 430 23.09 4.45 -35.42
C GLY A 430 22.86 5.93 -35.06
N VAL A 431 21.60 6.35 -35.24
CA VAL A 431 21.08 7.73 -35.08
C VAL A 431 20.40 7.86 -33.71
N GLY A 432 21.19 8.15 -32.68
CA GLY A 432 20.71 8.40 -31.32
C GLY A 432 21.55 9.48 -30.63
N ARG A 433 21.13 9.91 -29.43
CA ARG A 433 21.88 10.87 -28.61
C ARG A 433 23.32 10.35 -28.40
N PRO A 434 24.36 11.17 -28.64
CA PRO A 434 25.74 10.76 -28.43
C PRO A 434 25.95 10.20 -27.02
N ARG A 435 26.81 9.18 -26.90
CA ARG A 435 27.23 8.67 -25.59
C ARG A 435 27.91 9.80 -24.82
N ALA A 436 27.64 9.91 -23.51
CA ALA A 436 28.33 10.88 -22.67
C ALA A 436 29.82 10.55 -22.60
N ASP A 437 30.64 11.60 -22.67
CA ASP A 437 32.10 11.52 -22.60
C ASP A 437 32.57 10.92 -21.27
N ASN A 438 33.61 10.06 -21.31
CA ASN A 438 34.09 9.36 -20.12
C ASN A 438 34.68 10.29 -19.06
N ARG A 439 35.37 11.35 -19.48
CA ARG A 439 35.96 12.31 -18.56
C ARG A 439 34.88 13.12 -17.86
N ALA A 440 33.83 13.51 -18.59
CA ALA A 440 32.63 14.12 -18.05
C ALA A 440 31.90 13.22 -17.03
N VAL A 441 31.75 11.93 -17.36
CA VAL A 441 31.14 10.95 -16.45
C VAL A 441 31.99 10.75 -15.19
N LEU A 442 33.31 10.61 -15.33
CA LEU A 442 34.24 10.48 -14.21
C LEU A 442 34.20 11.72 -13.31
N ALA A 443 34.19 12.92 -13.88
CA ALA A 443 34.03 14.16 -13.13
C ALA A 443 32.73 14.18 -12.30
N GLY A 444 31.64 13.68 -12.87
CA GLY A 444 30.36 13.50 -12.17
C GLY A 444 30.43 12.48 -11.03
N ILE A 445 31.17 11.39 -11.20
CA ILE A 445 31.38 10.38 -10.14
C ILE A 445 32.25 10.94 -9.01
N VAL A 446 33.34 11.66 -9.34
CA VAL A 446 34.22 12.31 -8.34
C VAL A 446 33.45 13.34 -7.50
N CYS A 447 32.53 14.09 -8.11
CA CYS A 447 31.63 14.98 -7.35
C CYS A 447 30.86 14.26 -6.24
N VAL A 448 30.44 13.02 -6.50
CA VAL A 448 29.64 12.22 -5.56
C VAL A 448 30.53 11.49 -4.56
N GLU A 449 31.45 10.66 -5.05
CA GLU A 449 32.26 9.75 -4.22
C GLU A 449 33.34 10.47 -3.43
N GLN A 450 33.91 11.55 -3.98
CA GLN A 450 35.04 12.25 -3.36
C GLN A 450 34.64 13.59 -2.74
N LEU A 451 33.75 14.35 -3.38
CA LEU A 451 33.34 15.68 -2.93
C LEU A 451 32.01 15.68 -2.16
N GLY A 452 31.38 14.51 -2.03
CA GLY A 452 30.24 14.27 -1.13
C GLY A 452 28.94 14.95 -1.56
N CYS A 453 28.79 15.33 -2.83
CA CYS A 453 27.50 15.81 -3.33
C CYS A 453 26.56 14.63 -3.63
N THR A 454 25.26 14.90 -3.71
CA THR A 454 24.30 13.87 -4.12
C THR A 454 24.21 13.77 -5.63
N TYR A 455 23.90 12.58 -6.17
CA TYR A 455 23.70 12.37 -7.61
C TYR A 455 22.75 13.38 -8.26
N SER A 456 21.67 13.80 -7.56
CA SER A 456 20.73 14.83 -8.02
C SER A 456 21.29 16.26 -8.06
N ARG A 457 22.50 16.48 -7.54
CA ARG A 457 23.21 17.76 -7.46
C ARG A 457 24.52 17.78 -8.26
N ILE A 458 24.73 16.80 -9.14
CA ILE A 458 25.81 16.86 -10.13
C ILE A 458 25.56 18.09 -11.03
N PRO A 459 26.55 18.99 -11.19
CA PRO A 459 26.38 20.19 -12.01
C PRO A 459 26.03 19.83 -13.47
N PRO A 460 24.95 20.43 -14.04
CA PRO A 460 24.61 20.22 -15.45
C PRO A 460 25.73 20.62 -16.42
N THR A 461 26.63 21.51 -15.99
CA THR A 461 27.81 21.97 -16.75
C THR A 461 28.79 20.85 -17.08
N LEU A 462 28.73 19.72 -16.38
CA LEU A 462 29.60 18.57 -16.67
C LEU A 462 29.12 17.73 -17.87
N GLY A 463 27.90 17.96 -18.37
CA GLY A 463 27.40 17.25 -19.56
C GLY A 463 27.05 15.77 -19.34
N ALA A 464 27.15 15.25 -18.12
CA ALA A 464 26.77 13.89 -17.74
C ALA A 464 25.56 13.88 -16.80
N SER A 465 24.56 13.03 -17.08
CA SER A 465 23.39 12.90 -16.20
C SER A 465 23.72 12.01 -14.99
N ALA A 466 23.04 12.26 -13.88
CA ALA A 466 23.15 11.45 -12.66
C ALA A 466 22.94 9.94 -12.89
N SER A 467 21.96 9.60 -13.73
CA SER A 467 21.71 8.22 -14.15
C SER A 467 22.87 7.63 -14.96
N THR A 468 23.49 8.42 -15.83
CA THR A 468 24.63 7.98 -16.65
C THR A 468 25.85 7.73 -15.78
N CYS A 469 26.14 8.61 -14.82
CA CYS A 469 27.25 8.42 -13.88
C CYS A 469 27.12 7.14 -13.07
N ARG A 470 25.92 6.87 -12.51
CA ARG A 470 25.66 5.65 -11.74
C ARG A 470 25.83 4.39 -12.60
N ILE A 471 25.20 4.35 -13.77
CA ILE A 471 25.30 3.19 -14.68
C ILE A 471 26.75 2.95 -15.11
N ARG A 472 27.53 4.01 -15.36
CA ARG A 472 28.93 3.87 -15.78
C ARG A 472 29.83 3.41 -14.62
N LEU A 473 29.58 3.90 -13.41
CA LEU A 473 30.28 3.45 -12.21
C LEU A 473 30.03 1.96 -11.97
N ASP A 474 28.77 1.51 -12.03
CA ASP A 474 28.42 0.10 -11.89
C ASP A 474 29.14 -0.75 -12.95
N ALA A 475 29.11 -0.32 -14.21
CA ALA A 475 29.80 -1.04 -15.31
C ALA A 475 31.33 -1.07 -15.15
N TRP A 476 31.94 -0.02 -14.57
CA TRP A 476 33.37 0.02 -14.28
C TRP A 476 33.76 -0.81 -13.05
N GLN A 477 32.86 -0.96 -12.09
CA GLN A 477 33.04 -1.86 -10.95
C GLN A 477 32.87 -3.33 -11.37
N GLU A 478 31.88 -3.65 -12.22
CA GLU A 478 31.69 -4.99 -12.78
C GLU A 478 32.86 -5.44 -13.67
N ALA A 479 33.51 -4.50 -14.36
CA ALA A 479 34.70 -4.75 -15.17
C ALA A 479 36.00 -4.78 -14.35
N ASP A 480 35.94 -4.64 -13.01
CA ASP A 480 37.07 -4.62 -12.07
C ASP A 480 38.15 -3.56 -12.39
N ILE A 481 37.77 -2.47 -13.09
CA ILE A 481 38.67 -1.35 -13.40
C ILE A 481 38.63 -0.25 -12.34
N TRP A 482 37.51 -0.14 -11.61
CA TRP A 482 37.29 0.91 -10.61
C TRP A 482 38.36 0.95 -9.50
N PRO A 483 38.84 -0.18 -8.94
CA PRO A 483 39.89 -0.15 -7.91
C PRO A 483 41.20 0.51 -8.38
N ALA A 484 41.55 0.37 -9.66
CA ALA A 484 42.73 1.03 -10.23
C ALA A 484 42.52 2.55 -10.37
N ILE A 485 41.34 2.96 -10.84
CA ILE A 485 40.95 4.38 -10.95
C ILE A 485 40.90 5.03 -9.57
N GLU A 486 40.30 4.36 -8.58
CA GLU A 486 40.19 4.84 -7.22
C GLU A 486 41.56 5.06 -6.56
N ARG A 487 42.54 4.19 -6.85
CA ARG A 487 43.92 4.37 -6.39
C ARG A 487 44.54 5.66 -6.96
N VAL A 488 44.40 5.90 -8.26
CA VAL A 488 44.88 7.13 -8.91
C VAL A 488 44.19 8.38 -8.32
N LEU A 489 42.88 8.32 -8.10
CA LEU A 489 42.11 9.41 -7.48
C LEU A 489 42.49 9.65 -6.01
N HIS A 490 42.84 8.60 -5.27
CA HIS A 490 43.27 8.68 -3.87
C HIS A 490 44.65 9.30 -3.74
N ASP A 491 45.56 8.95 -4.65
CA ASP A 491 46.96 9.40 -4.61
C ASP A 491 47.15 10.82 -5.16
N SER A 492 46.15 11.34 -5.90
CA SER A 492 46.14 12.68 -6.48
C SER A 492 46.05 13.80 -5.43
N ASP A 493 47.08 14.67 -5.39
CA ASP A 493 47.06 15.91 -4.61
C ASP A 493 45.93 16.86 -5.02
N HIS A 494 45.60 16.90 -6.31
CA HIS A 494 44.52 17.72 -6.84
C HIS A 494 43.16 17.32 -6.25
N ILE A 495 42.86 16.02 -6.20
CA ILE A 495 41.62 15.52 -5.58
C ILE A 495 41.61 15.80 -4.08
N ARG A 496 42.76 15.65 -3.38
CA ARG A 496 42.86 16.02 -1.96
C ARG A 496 42.56 17.50 -1.72
N GLN A 497 43.06 18.40 -2.57
CA GLN A 497 42.78 19.84 -2.50
C GLN A 497 41.30 20.15 -2.73
N LEU A 498 40.66 19.53 -3.74
CA LEU A 498 39.23 19.71 -3.98
C LEU A 498 38.36 19.21 -2.82
N ARG A 499 38.75 18.11 -2.15
CA ARG A 499 38.06 17.64 -0.93
C ARG A 499 38.18 18.66 0.20
N ALA A 500 39.40 19.17 0.44
CA ALA A 500 39.64 20.19 1.46
C ALA A 500 38.84 21.48 1.18
N GLU A 501 38.75 21.92 -0.08
CA GLU A 501 37.92 23.05 -0.50
C GLU A 501 36.43 22.80 -0.21
N ALA A 502 35.95 21.60 -0.54
CA ALA A 502 34.55 21.21 -0.33
C ALA A 502 34.14 21.08 1.13
N ASP A 503 35.08 20.68 1.98
CA ASP A 503 34.88 20.63 3.43
C ASP A 503 35.00 22.02 4.08
N ALA A 504 35.85 22.91 3.56
CA ALA A 504 36.00 24.29 4.04
C ALA A 504 34.83 25.21 3.65
N THR A 505 34.10 24.89 2.58
CA THR A 505 32.99 25.71 2.09
C THR A 505 31.70 25.47 2.91
N PRO A 506 31.15 26.50 3.60
CA PRO A 506 29.96 26.35 4.44
C PRO A 506 28.69 26.04 3.60
N ALA A 507 27.72 25.36 4.21
CA ALA A 507 26.40 25.19 3.60
C ALA A 507 25.69 26.56 3.54
N LEU A 508 25.31 27.02 2.35
CA LEU A 508 24.37 28.13 2.23
C LEU A 508 23.03 27.70 2.87
N ASN A 509 22.77 28.16 4.09
CA ASN A 509 21.46 28.05 4.72
C ASN A 509 20.51 28.97 3.95
N GLY A 510 19.61 28.37 3.17
CA GLY A 510 18.54 29.09 2.48
C GLY A 510 17.56 29.74 3.47
N ARG A 511 17.88 30.95 3.89
CA ARG A 511 16.94 32.04 4.16
C ARG A 511 17.49 33.28 3.45
N VAL A 512 16.93 33.57 2.28
CA VAL A 512 17.06 34.86 1.60
C VAL A 512 15.67 35.15 1.04
N GLY A 513 15.16 36.37 1.28
CA GLY A 513 13.91 36.92 0.71
C GLY A 513 13.94 36.94 -0.81
N ASP A 514 12.84 37.14 -1.52
CA ASP A 514 11.56 37.77 -1.20
C ASP A 514 10.34 36.89 -1.52
#